data_AF-A0A7S3KC28-F1
#
_entry.id   AF-A0A7S3KC28-F1
#
_cell.length_a   1.000
_cell.length_b   1.000
_cell.length_c   1.000
_cell.angle_alpha   90.00
_cell.angle_beta   90.00
_cell.angle_gamma   90.00
#
_symmetry.space_group_name_H-M   'P 1'
#
loop_
_entity.id
_entity.type
_entity.pdbx_description
1 polymer ?
#
loop_
_entity_poly.entity_id
_entity_poly.type
_entity_poly.pdbx_seq_one_letter_code
_entity_poly.pdbx_strand_id
1 'polypeptide(L)'
;KGLIKMGSFTLLFGRLLMAIIWIGAGVQKLQDQEKFTKIARVGTNNFNTWISKDLEYGELPLKDLFIENMNHIILLIAVSQIVCGILLVAGNRLGAFCLACLLIPFTFMIHNPFFKKWDEKRRLLESHMFVMNTLIFAGLLMVVGWDSRKSDAAALRETEPKDTRKPSRARQGNRNQRHTK
;
A
#
# COMPACT_ATOMS: atom_id res chain seq x y z
N LYS A 1 -15.03 22.45 -17.29
CA LYS A 1 -13.82 22.62 -16.43
C LYS A 1 -14.02 22.17 -14.96
N GLY A 2 -15.03 21.34 -14.63
CA GLY A 2 -15.35 20.97 -13.23
C GLY A 2 -14.99 19.54 -12.78
N LEU A 3 -14.77 18.58 -13.69
CA LEU A 3 -14.66 17.16 -13.31
C LEU A 3 -13.28 16.72 -12.79
N ILE A 4 -12.21 17.52 -12.98
CA ILE A 4 -10.83 17.09 -12.68
C ILE A 4 -10.47 17.26 -11.18
N LYS A 5 -11.26 18.02 -10.40
CA LYS A 5 -10.97 18.28 -8.98
C LYS A 5 -11.52 17.22 -8.00
N MET A 6 -12.60 16.53 -8.33
CA MET A 6 -13.22 15.56 -7.40
C MET A 6 -12.34 14.32 -7.19
N GLY A 7 -11.76 13.76 -8.25
CA GLY A 7 -10.93 12.55 -8.15
C GLY A 7 -9.65 12.73 -7.33
N SER A 8 -9.05 13.92 -7.33
CA SER A 8 -7.86 14.20 -6.51
C SER A 8 -8.18 14.36 -5.03
N PHE A 9 -9.34 14.92 -4.70
CA PHE A 9 -9.77 15.06 -3.30
C PHE A 9 -10.10 13.71 -2.68
N THR A 10 -10.92 12.88 -3.33
CA THR A 10 -11.29 11.55 -2.83
C THR A 10 -10.07 10.66 -2.61
N LEU A 11 -9.09 10.73 -3.50
CA LEU A 11 -7.86 9.95 -3.40
C LEU A 11 -6.93 10.45 -2.30
N LEU A 12 -6.78 11.76 -2.13
CA LEU A 12 -6.04 12.33 -0.99
C LEU A 12 -6.70 11.97 0.34
N PHE A 13 -8.02 12.08 0.42
CA PHE A 13 -8.79 11.71 1.60
C PHE A 13 -8.63 10.22 1.94
N GLY A 14 -8.73 9.34 0.93
CA GLY A 14 -8.49 7.90 1.10
C GLY A 14 -7.08 7.58 1.61
N ARG A 15 -6.04 8.25 1.08
CA ARG A 15 -4.67 8.10 1.58
C ARG A 15 -4.52 8.54 3.02
N LEU A 16 -5.10 9.69 3.37
CA LEU A 16 -5.05 10.21 4.72
C LEU A 16 -5.72 9.23 5.70
N LEU A 17 -6.90 8.74 5.36
CA LEU A 17 -7.64 7.80 6.20
C LEU A 17 -6.89 6.48 6.38
N MET A 18 -6.34 5.93 5.30
CA MET A 18 -5.49 4.73 5.35
C MET A 18 -4.24 4.97 6.19
N ALA A 19 -3.57 6.11 6.02
CA ALA A 19 -2.39 6.45 6.81
C ALA A 19 -2.70 6.57 8.30
N ILE A 20 -3.84 7.17 8.68
CA ILE A 20 -4.28 7.25 10.07
C ILE A 20 -4.47 5.85 10.66
N ILE A 21 -5.10 4.94 9.93
CA ILE A 21 -5.29 3.55 10.38
C ILE A 21 -3.93 2.89 10.67
N TRP A 22 -2.97 3.01 9.75
CA TRP A 22 -1.67 2.36 9.87
C TRP A 22 -0.75 3.00 10.90
N ILE A 23 -0.68 4.33 10.95
CA ILE A 23 0.08 5.06 11.95
C ILE A 23 -0.50 4.78 13.34
N GLY A 24 -1.83 4.84 13.49
CA GLY A 24 -2.50 4.52 14.74
C GLY A 24 -2.22 3.09 15.19
N ALA A 25 -2.31 2.11 14.28
CA ALA A 25 -2.00 0.72 14.57
C ALA A 25 -0.53 0.50 14.95
N GLY A 26 0.40 1.27 14.38
CA GLY A 26 1.82 1.24 14.74
C GLY A 26 2.07 1.84 16.12
N VAL A 27 1.49 3.01 16.41
CA VAL A 27 1.58 3.67 17.73
C VAL A 27 1.02 2.77 18.84
N GLN A 28 -0.14 2.13 18.61
CA GLN A 28 -0.71 1.19 19.57
C GLN A 28 0.24 0.01 19.86
N LYS A 29 0.95 -0.50 18.85
CA LYS A 29 1.95 -1.57 19.05
C LYS A 29 3.17 -1.11 19.83
N LEU A 30 3.57 0.16 19.69
CA LEU A 30 4.65 0.73 20.51
C LEU A 30 4.21 0.93 21.96
N GLN A 31 2.97 1.35 22.18
CA GLN A 31 2.42 1.59 23.53
C GLN A 31 2.17 0.30 24.31
N ASP A 32 1.77 -0.78 23.62
CA ASP A 32 1.35 -2.04 24.24
C ASP A 32 2.04 -3.26 23.60
N GLN A 33 3.37 -3.19 23.48
CA GLN A 33 4.17 -4.17 22.74
C GLN A 33 4.02 -5.59 23.29
N GLU A 34 3.91 -5.75 24.61
CA GLU A 34 3.77 -7.06 25.25
C GLU A 34 2.48 -7.76 24.81
N LYS A 35 1.36 -7.03 24.82
CA LYS A 35 0.07 -7.56 24.37
C LYS A 35 0.13 -8.03 22.93
N PHE A 36 0.68 -7.22 22.02
CA PHE A 36 0.79 -7.60 20.62
C PHE A 36 1.76 -8.76 20.38
N THR A 37 2.83 -8.86 21.16
CA THR A 37 3.75 -10.01 21.14
C THR A 37 3.03 -11.28 21.56
N LYS A 38 2.24 -11.23 22.64
CA LYS A 38 1.44 -12.38 23.09
C LYS A 38 0.45 -12.83 22.02
N ILE A 39 -0.27 -11.90 21.42
CA ILE A 39 -1.22 -12.18 20.32
C ILE A 39 -0.48 -12.81 19.13
N ALA A 40 0.64 -12.22 18.71
CA ALA A 40 1.41 -12.72 17.58
C ALA A 40 2.01 -14.11 17.84
N ARG A 41 2.47 -14.39 19.06
CA ARG A 41 2.96 -15.73 19.46
C ARG A 41 1.85 -16.77 19.40
N VAL A 42 0.65 -16.45 19.90
CA VAL A 42 -0.52 -17.34 19.79
C VAL A 42 -0.92 -17.55 18.33
N GLY A 43 -0.99 -16.47 17.54
CA GLY A 43 -1.27 -16.54 16.10
C GLY A 43 -0.28 -17.41 15.34
N THR A 44 1.02 -17.22 15.57
CA THR A 44 2.10 -18.02 14.97
C THR A 44 1.95 -19.50 15.30
N ASN A 45 1.65 -19.84 16.56
CA ASN A 45 1.44 -21.23 16.95
C ASN A 45 0.19 -21.85 16.33
N ASN A 46 -0.91 -21.09 16.26
CA ASN A 46 -2.13 -21.54 15.62
C ASN A 46 -1.92 -21.75 14.12
N PHE A 47 -1.23 -20.82 13.46
CA PHE A 47 -0.88 -20.91 12.05
C PHE A 47 0.03 -22.11 11.75
N ASN A 48 1.06 -22.33 12.58
CA ASN A 48 1.90 -23.53 12.47
C ASN A 48 1.09 -24.80 12.65
N THR A 49 0.16 -24.84 13.61
CA THR A 49 -0.72 -25.99 13.84
C THR A 49 -1.64 -26.23 12.64
N TRP A 50 -2.18 -25.17 12.05
CA TRP A 50 -3.02 -25.25 10.85
C TRP A 50 -2.23 -25.82 9.66
N ILE A 51 -1.04 -25.28 9.36
CA ILE A 51 -0.21 -25.75 8.26
C ILE A 51 0.25 -27.20 8.48
N SER A 52 0.70 -27.54 9.68
CA SER A 52 1.28 -28.85 9.94
C SER A 52 0.22 -29.95 10.09
N LYS A 53 -0.93 -29.65 10.71
CA LYS A 53 -1.96 -30.66 11.02
C LYS A 53 -3.17 -30.62 10.10
N ASP A 54 -3.62 -29.44 9.69
CA ASP A 54 -4.83 -29.34 8.87
C ASP A 54 -4.53 -29.40 7.37
N LEU A 55 -3.32 -28.97 6.96
CA LEU A 55 -2.87 -28.97 5.57
C LEU A 55 -1.73 -29.95 5.27
N GLU A 56 -1.18 -30.63 6.28
CA GLU A 56 -0.14 -31.66 6.12
C GLU A 56 1.15 -31.19 5.40
N TYR A 57 1.46 -29.88 5.41
CA TYR A 57 2.64 -29.32 4.75
C TYR A 57 3.93 -29.35 5.59
N GLY A 58 3.87 -29.87 6.82
CA GLY A 58 4.98 -29.85 7.77
C GLY A 58 5.02 -28.60 8.65
N GLU A 59 6.07 -28.49 9.49
CA GLU A 59 6.23 -27.35 10.39
C GLU A 59 6.79 -26.12 9.68
N LEU A 60 6.45 -24.93 10.18
CA LEU A 60 6.94 -23.68 9.62
C LEU A 60 8.46 -23.59 9.82
N PRO A 61 9.26 -23.41 8.76
CA PRO A 61 10.69 -23.21 8.92
C PRO A 61 10.94 -21.94 9.75
N LEU A 62 11.95 -21.98 10.61
CA LEU A 62 12.37 -20.87 11.48
C LEU A 62 11.34 -20.42 12.54
N LYS A 63 10.28 -21.20 12.80
CA LYS A 63 9.26 -20.88 13.82
C LYS A 63 9.86 -20.46 15.15
N ASP A 64 10.81 -21.23 15.67
CA ASP A 64 11.39 -20.98 16.99
C ASP A 64 12.15 -19.65 17.01
N LEU A 65 12.89 -19.34 15.93
CA LEU A 65 13.56 -18.05 15.74
C LEU A 65 12.54 -16.89 15.72
N PHE A 66 11.42 -17.05 15.03
CA PHE A 66 10.33 -16.07 15.01
C PHE A 66 9.73 -15.85 16.40
N ILE A 67 9.50 -16.93 17.15
CA ILE A 67 8.90 -16.90 18.48
C ILE A 67 9.85 -16.26 19.51
N GLU A 68 11.14 -16.57 19.43
CA GLU A 68 12.19 -16.00 20.28
C GLU A 68 12.34 -14.50 20.03
N ASN A 69 12.33 -14.08 18.77
CA ASN A 69 12.52 -12.69 18.37
C ASN A 69 11.22 -11.88 18.22
N MET A 70 10.09 -12.42 18.71
CA MET A 70 8.75 -11.84 18.47
C MET A 70 8.65 -10.38 18.93
N ASN A 71 9.28 -10.02 20.05
CA ASN A 71 9.33 -8.64 20.54
C ASN A 71 9.94 -7.70 19.49
N HIS A 72 11.09 -8.07 18.92
CA HIS A 72 11.78 -7.27 17.90
C HIS A 72 10.99 -7.22 16.59
N ILE A 73 10.34 -8.31 16.21
CA ILE A 73 9.49 -8.37 15.03
C ILE A 73 8.29 -7.41 15.19
N ILE A 74 7.63 -7.41 16.34
CA ILE A 74 6.50 -6.50 16.60
C ILE A 74 6.95 -5.05 16.61
N LEU A 75 8.11 -4.75 17.20
CA LEU A 75 8.71 -3.41 17.15
C LEU A 75 8.99 -2.99 15.69
N LEU A 76 9.59 -3.87 14.89
CA LEU A 76 9.89 -3.61 13.49
C LEU A 76 8.61 -3.38 12.68
N ILE A 77 7.57 -4.19 12.90
CA ILE A 77 6.26 -4.02 12.27
C ILE A 77 5.66 -2.66 12.66
N ALA A 78 5.72 -2.29 13.94
CA ALA A 78 5.18 -1.03 14.44
C ALA A 78 5.85 0.18 13.78
N VAL A 79 7.19 0.20 13.76
CA VAL A 79 7.97 1.26 13.10
C VAL A 79 7.68 1.29 11.59
N SER A 80 7.64 0.12 10.95
CA SER A 80 7.35 0.02 9.52
C SER A 80 5.96 0.55 9.17
N GLN A 81 4.95 0.28 10.00
CA GLN A 81 3.59 0.79 9.80
C GLN A 81 3.53 2.32 9.88
N ILE A 82 4.25 2.92 10.83
CA ILE A 82 4.33 4.38 10.97
C ILE A 82 5.04 5.00 9.77
N VAL A 83 6.24 4.50 9.44
CA VAL A 83 7.05 5.02 8.32
C VAL A 83 6.30 4.88 6.99
N CYS A 84 5.72 3.70 6.72
CA CYS A 84 4.98 3.48 5.48
C CYS A 84 3.67 4.28 5.44
N GLY A 85 3.03 4.50 6.58
CA GLY A 85 1.87 5.40 6.70
C GLY A 85 2.23 6.86 6.36
N ILE A 86 3.38 7.35 6.84
CA ILE A 86 3.89 8.70 6.48
C ILE A 86 4.20 8.77 4.98
N LEU A 87 4.88 7.75 4.42
CA LEU A 87 5.16 7.65 2.99
C LEU A 87 3.88 7.64 2.14
N LEU A 88 2.83 6.96 2.62
CA LEU A 88 1.52 6.94 1.95
C LEU A 88 0.90 8.34 1.84
N VAL A 89 0.96 9.14 2.92
CA VAL A 89 0.49 10.54 2.89
C VAL A 89 1.33 11.40 1.95
N ALA A 90 2.64 11.19 1.94
CA ALA A 90 3.56 11.86 1.01
C ALA A 90 3.35 11.45 -0.47
N GLY A 91 2.43 10.52 -0.75
CA GLY A 91 2.15 10.03 -2.10
C GLY A 91 3.21 9.08 -2.63
N ASN A 92 4.02 8.47 -1.77
CA ASN A 92 4.99 7.47 -2.16
C ASN A 92 4.34 6.08 -2.19
N ARG A 93 4.21 5.53 -3.40
CA ARG A 93 3.63 4.20 -3.67
C ARG A 93 4.33 3.06 -2.92
N LEU A 94 5.61 3.19 -2.58
CA LEU A 94 6.33 2.18 -1.81
C LEU A 94 5.71 2.01 -0.41
N GLY A 95 5.24 3.10 0.20
CA GLY A 95 4.54 3.02 1.48
C GLY A 95 3.27 2.15 1.38
N ALA A 96 2.44 2.38 0.36
CA ALA A 96 1.24 1.58 0.13
C ALA A 96 1.57 0.10 -0.11
N PHE A 97 2.58 -0.17 -0.94
CA PHE A 97 3.02 -1.52 -1.26
C PHE A 97 3.57 -2.27 -0.03
N CYS A 98 4.45 -1.64 0.74
CA CYS A 98 4.99 -2.24 1.96
C CYS A 98 3.90 -2.55 2.98
N LEU A 99 2.92 -1.64 3.17
CA LEU A 99 1.76 -1.90 4.04
C LEU A 99 0.93 -3.09 3.55
N ALA A 100 0.74 -3.22 2.23
CA ALA A 100 0.02 -4.34 1.64
C ALA A 100 0.76 -5.67 1.88
N CYS A 101 2.09 -5.68 1.71
CA CYS A 101 2.92 -6.84 2.03
C CYS A 101 2.90 -7.22 3.51
N LEU A 102 2.85 -6.25 4.42
CA LEU A 102 2.75 -6.51 5.87
C LEU A 102 1.36 -7.05 6.26
N LEU A 103 0.31 -6.64 5.56
CA LEU A 103 -1.07 -7.02 5.88
C LEU A 103 -1.35 -8.51 5.63
N ILE A 104 -0.78 -9.07 4.56
CA ILE A 104 -0.99 -10.48 4.17
C ILE A 104 -0.60 -11.45 5.29
N PRO A 105 0.69 -11.53 5.73
CA PRO A 105 1.10 -12.51 6.73
C PRO A 105 0.38 -12.26 8.07
N PHE A 106 0.14 -11.00 8.44
CA PHE A 106 -0.60 -10.69 9.66
C PHE A 106 -2.03 -11.23 9.62
N THR A 107 -2.71 -11.11 8.48
CA THR A 107 -4.08 -11.60 8.30
C THR A 107 -4.14 -13.13 8.37
N PHE A 108 -3.22 -13.83 7.71
CA PHE A 108 -3.16 -15.29 7.75
C PHE A 108 -2.68 -15.83 9.10
N MET A 109 -1.83 -15.11 9.84
CA MET A 109 -1.33 -15.58 11.13
C MET A 109 -2.30 -15.30 12.27
N ILE A 110 -3.01 -14.18 12.23
CA ILE A 110 -3.85 -13.74 13.36
C ILE A 110 -5.33 -13.95 13.11
N HIS A 111 -5.79 -13.73 11.87
CA HIS A 111 -7.20 -13.71 11.50
C HIS A 111 -7.57 -14.83 10.51
N ASN A 112 -7.08 -16.05 10.71
CA ASN A 112 -7.33 -17.19 9.82
C ASN A 112 -8.64 -17.96 10.11
N PRO A 113 -9.78 -17.66 9.43
CA PRO A 113 -11.07 -18.33 9.67
C PRO A 113 -11.07 -19.84 9.42
N PHE A 114 -10.04 -20.36 8.75
CA PHE A 114 -9.96 -21.77 8.37
C PHE A 114 -9.36 -22.66 9.46
N PHE A 115 -8.98 -22.10 10.61
CA PHE A 115 -8.51 -22.92 11.73
C PHE A 115 -9.67 -23.72 12.36
N LYS A 116 -9.64 -25.04 12.19
CA LYS A 116 -10.75 -25.94 12.52
C LYS A 116 -11.13 -25.94 14.00
N LYS A 117 -10.23 -25.53 14.90
CA LYS A 117 -10.43 -25.54 16.35
C LYS A 117 -11.20 -24.32 16.89
N TRP A 118 -11.55 -23.37 16.05
CA TRP A 118 -12.34 -22.22 16.48
C TRP A 118 -13.80 -22.61 16.69
N ASP A 119 -14.40 -22.04 17.74
CA ASP A 119 -15.85 -22.09 17.91
C ASP A 119 -16.53 -21.21 16.84
N GLU A 120 -17.84 -21.36 16.70
CA GLU A 120 -18.60 -20.66 15.65
C GLU A 120 -18.53 -19.14 15.79
N LYS A 121 -18.58 -18.63 17.02
CA LYS A 121 -18.49 -17.19 17.32
C LYS A 121 -17.12 -16.62 16.94
N ARG A 122 -16.03 -17.31 17.29
CA ARG A 122 -14.68 -16.89 16.93
C ARG A 122 -14.48 -16.97 15.43
N ARG A 123 -14.93 -18.05 14.79
CA ARG A 123 -14.84 -18.19 13.34
C ARG A 123 -15.53 -17.05 12.60
N LEU A 124 -16.72 -16.63 13.04
CA LEU A 124 -17.43 -15.49 12.45
C LEU A 124 -16.65 -14.18 12.63
N LEU A 125 -16.14 -13.91 13.84
CA LEU A 125 -15.33 -12.71 14.13
C LEU A 125 -14.10 -12.64 13.22
N GLU A 126 -13.40 -13.74 13.10
CA GLU A 126 -12.14 -13.80 12.35
C GLU A 126 -12.39 -13.78 10.85
N SER A 127 -13.49 -14.35 10.37
CA SER A 127 -13.94 -14.22 8.98
C SER A 127 -14.22 -12.75 8.64
N HIS A 128 -14.90 -12.03 9.55
CA HIS A 128 -15.15 -10.60 9.38
C HIS A 128 -13.83 -9.80 9.33
N MET A 129 -12.88 -10.07 10.23
CA MET A 129 -11.57 -9.40 10.21
C MET A 129 -10.76 -9.74 8.95
N PHE A 130 -10.81 -10.99 8.48
CA PHE A 130 -10.18 -11.42 7.24
C PHE A 130 -10.72 -10.64 6.03
N VAL A 131 -12.04 -10.50 5.93
CA VAL A 131 -12.69 -9.71 4.87
C VAL A 131 -12.30 -8.24 4.95
N MET A 132 -12.32 -7.65 6.14
CA MET A 132 -11.92 -6.25 6.34
C MET A 132 -10.46 -6.01 5.90
N ASN A 133 -9.54 -6.89 6.28
CA ASN A 133 -8.14 -6.80 5.85
C ASN A 133 -7.99 -6.99 4.34
N THR A 134 -8.79 -7.86 3.72
CA THR A 134 -8.80 -8.05 2.26
C THR A 134 -9.26 -6.78 1.53
N LEU A 135 -10.26 -6.07 2.07
CA LEU A 135 -10.71 -4.79 1.52
C LEU A 135 -9.65 -3.69 1.68
N ILE A 136 -8.99 -3.62 2.83
CA ILE A 136 -7.86 -2.70 3.08
C ILE A 136 -6.72 -2.99 2.09
N PHE A 137 -6.38 -4.27 1.89
CA PHE A 137 -5.38 -4.70 0.91
C PHE A 137 -5.72 -4.24 -0.50
N ALA A 138 -6.97 -4.46 -0.95
CA ALA A 138 -7.44 -3.99 -2.25
C ALA A 138 -7.34 -2.46 -2.38
N GLY A 139 -7.68 -1.72 -1.33
CA GLY A 139 -7.52 -0.26 -1.28
C GLY A 139 -6.06 0.17 -1.43
N LEU A 140 -5.12 -0.50 -0.76
CA LEU A 140 -3.68 -0.22 -0.90
C LEU A 140 -3.18 -0.50 -2.32
N LEU A 141 -3.61 -1.60 -2.94
CA LEU A 141 -3.25 -1.92 -4.32
C LEU A 141 -3.78 -0.89 -5.33
N MET A 142 -4.99 -0.37 -5.12
CA MET A 142 -5.52 0.71 -5.95
C MET A 142 -4.65 1.97 -5.87
N VAL A 143 -4.13 2.32 -4.68
CA VAL A 143 -3.19 3.44 -4.52
C VAL A 143 -1.90 3.20 -5.30
N VAL A 144 -1.31 2.01 -5.21
CA VAL A 144 -0.11 1.64 -5.96
C VAL A 144 -0.34 1.74 -7.48
N GLY A 145 -1.45 1.18 -7.97
CA GLY A 145 -1.77 1.15 -9.40
C GLY A 145 -2.19 2.51 -9.98
N TRP A 146 -2.71 3.42 -9.16
CA TRP A 146 -3.07 4.78 -9.61
C TRP A 146 -1.85 5.69 -9.77
N ASP A 147 -0.90 5.64 -8.83
CA ASP A 147 0.32 6.47 -8.89
C ASP A 147 1.28 6.07 -10.01
N SER A 148 1.34 4.78 -10.36
CA SER A 148 2.13 4.32 -11.50
C SER A 148 1.66 4.98 -12.81
N ARG A 149 0.35 5.07 -13.04
CA ARG A 149 -0.20 5.72 -14.24
C ARG A 149 0.14 7.21 -14.34
N LYS A 150 0.23 7.92 -13.21
CA LYS A 150 0.65 9.33 -13.19
C LYS A 150 2.14 9.50 -13.50
N SER A 151 2.97 8.61 -12.99
CA SER A 151 4.42 8.65 -13.23
C SER A 151 4.75 8.32 -14.69
N ASP A 152 4.11 7.31 -15.27
CA ASP A 152 4.32 6.92 -16.67
C ASP A 152 3.82 8.00 -17.64
N ALA A 153 2.68 8.63 -17.35
CA ALA A 153 2.17 9.75 -18.13
C ALA A 153 3.03 11.03 -18.01
N ALA A 154 3.72 11.23 -16.89
CA ALA A 154 4.67 12.33 -16.73
C ALA A 154 5.97 12.07 -17.49
N ALA A 155 6.51 10.85 -17.42
CA ALA A 155 7.70 10.44 -18.17
C ALA A 155 7.49 10.55 -19.68
N LEU A 156 6.31 10.12 -20.19
CA LEU A 156 5.97 10.24 -21.61
C LEU A 156 5.91 11.70 -22.10
N ARG A 157 5.50 12.64 -21.24
CA ARG A 157 5.47 14.08 -21.55
C ARG A 157 6.84 14.74 -21.57
N GLU A 158 7.80 14.21 -20.81
CA GLU A 158 9.19 14.68 -20.85
C GLU A 158 9.94 14.17 -22.08
N THR A 159 9.51 13.03 -22.65
CA THR A 159 10.09 12.46 -23.88
C THR A 159 9.48 13.03 -25.18
N GLU A 160 8.38 13.78 -25.12
CA GLU A 160 7.89 14.50 -26.31
C GLU A 160 8.90 15.61 -26.68
N PRO A 161 9.47 15.61 -27.89
CA PRO A 161 10.41 16.65 -28.29
C PRO A 161 9.66 17.98 -28.29
N LYS A 162 10.13 18.95 -27.48
CA LYS A 162 9.70 20.35 -27.59
C LYS A 162 9.95 20.79 -29.03
N ASP A 163 8.90 20.77 -29.85
CA ASP A 163 8.93 21.27 -31.22
C ASP A 163 9.25 22.76 -31.15
N THR A 164 10.54 23.06 -31.25
CA THR A 164 11.10 24.41 -31.31
C THR A 164 10.92 24.93 -32.73
N ARG A 165 9.68 24.88 -33.25
CA ARG A 165 9.30 25.68 -34.41
C ARG A 165 9.15 27.14 -33.98
N LYS A 166 10.29 27.82 -33.88
CA LYS A 166 10.38 29.26 -34.10
C LYS A 166 9.67 29.54 -35.43
N PRO A 167 8.64 30.40 -35.51
CA PRO A 167 8.23 30.93 -36.80
C PRO A 167 9.39 31.78 -37.32
N SER A 168 10.13 31.22 -38.27
CA SER A 168 11.20 31.91 -38.96
C SER A 168 10.57 33.06 -39.74
N ARG A 169 10.78 34.29 -39.25
CA ARG A 169 10.57 35.53 -40.00
C ARG A 169 11.47 35.50 -41.24
N ALA A 170 10.89 35.13 -42.38
CA ALA A 170 11.45 35.32 -43.72
C ALA A 170 10.25 35.73 -44.59
N ARG A 171 10.21 36.80 -45.36
CA ARG A 171 11.21 37.76 -45.84
C ARG A 171 10.45 39.07 -46.10
N GLN A 172 10.94 40.17 -45.55
CA GLN A 172 10.73 41.51 -46.10
C GLN A 172 11.83 41.69 -47.15
N GLY A 173 11.49 42.02 -48.40
CA GLY A 173 12.50 42.14 -49.45
C GLY A 173 11.97 42.35 -50.86
N ASN A 174 11.37 43.52 -51.09
CA ASN A 174 11.66 44.37 -52.24
C ASN A 174 11.43 43.81 -53.67
N ARG A 175 10.33 44.22 -54.31
CA ARG A 175 10.35 44.49 -55.76
C ARG A 175 9.44 45.66 -56.10
N ASN A 176 10.03 46.84 -55.99
CA ASN A 176 9.55 48.09 -56.58
C ASN A 176 9.57 48.01 -58.12
N GLN A 177 8.63 48.74 -58.72
CA GLN A 177 8.62 49.31 -60.09
C GLN A 177 8.36 48.39 -61.30
N ARG A 178 7.23 48.67 -61.98
CA ARG A 178 7.12 49.10 -63.40
C ARG A 178 5.65 49.50 -63.65
N HIS A 179 5.37 50.80 -63.73
CA HIS A 179 5.31 51.63 -64.94
C HIS A 179 3.95 51.55 -65.66
N THR A 180 3.23 52.70 -65.67
CA THR A 180 2.53 53.34 -66.81
C THR A 180 1.72 52.42 -67.74
N LYS A 181 0.41 52.58 -67.96
CA LYS A 181 -0.40 53.76 -68.29
C LYS A 181 -1.87 53.43 -67.99
#